data_AF-A0AAD7T8Z1-F1
#
_entry.id   AF-A0AAD7T8Z1-F1
#
_cell.length_a   1.000
_cell.length_b   1.000
_cell.length_c   1.000
_cell.angle_alpha   90.00
_cell.angle_beta   90.00
_cell.angle_gamma   90.00
#
_symmetry.space_group_name_H-M   'P 1'
#
loop_
_entity.id
_entity.type
_entity.pdbx_description
1 polymer ?
#
loop_
_entity_poly.entity_id
_entity_poly.type
_entity_poly.pdbx_seq_one_letter_code
_entity_poly.pdbx_strand_id
1 'polypeptide(L)'
;MAQLLRLGTHWLQLELLPAHNIVDTVVIDSFFCALPYKAKKLVGQHAPTDTGGMVALVEQVEATHEMLHVGERSAHRTLVAGYQHDRPGTTRVSPEPHSMTLDGSTT
;
A
#
# COMPACT_ATOMS: atom_id res chain seq x y z
N MET A 1 -34.42 -27.27 16.05
CA MET A 1 -33.13 -27.78 16.57
C MET A 1 -32.53 -28.90 15.73
N ALA A 2 -33.26 -29.98 15.43
CA ALA A 2 -32.70 -31.15 14.71
C ALA A 2 -32.08 -30.84 13.33
N GLN A 3 -32.58 -29.84 12.60
CA GLN A 3 -32.04 -29.46 11.29
C GLN A 3 -30.67 -28.77 11.36
N LEU A 4 -30.46 -27.89 12.35
CA LEU A 4 -29.16 -27.21 12.56
C LEU A 4 -28.10 -28.20 13.03
N LEU A 5 -28.49 -29.12 13.92
CA LEU A 5 -27.62 -30.22 14.34
C LEU A 5 -27.18 -31.07 13.15
N ARG A 6 -28.12 -31.48 12.29
CA ARG A 6 -27.82 -32.27 11.09
C ARG A 6 -26.94 -31.51 10.09
N LEU A 7 -27.18 -30.22 9.91
CA LEU A 7 -26.37 -29.40 9.01
C LEU A 7 -24.96 -29.22 9.56
N GLY A 8 -24.83 -28.92 10.85
CA GLY A 8 -23.54 -28.77 11.53
C GLY A 8 -22.74 -30.07 11.55
N THR A 9 -23.38 -31.22 11.80
CA THR A 9 -22.72 -32.52 11.77
C THR A 9 -22.23 -32.88 10.38
N HIS A 10 -23.00 -32.55 9.35
CA HIS A 10 -22.62 -32.78 7.96
C HIS A 10 -21.49 -31.84 7.51
N TRP A 11 -21.57 -30.55 7.85
CA TRP A 11 -20.55 -29.57 7.51
C TRP A 11 -19.20 -29.86 8.18
N LEU A 12 -19.22 -30.17 9.48
CA LEU A 12 -18.01 -30.46 10.26
C LEU A 12 -17.53 -31.91 10.12
N GLN A 13 -18.30 -32.77 9.44
CA GLN A 13 -18.01 -34.19 9.27
C GLN A 13 -17.59 -34.87 10.59
N LEU A 14 -18.31 -34.58 11.67
CA LEU A 14 -17.98 -34.98 13.06
C LEU A 14 -17.74 -36.49 13.24
N GLU A 15 -18.28 -37.32 12.35
CA GLU A 15 -18.16 -38.78 12.38
C GLU A 15 -16.89 -39.31 11.70
N LEU A 16 -16.23 -38.50 10.86
CA LEU A 16 -15.07 -38.90 10.06
C LEU A 16 -13.79 -38.17 10.46
N LEU A 17 -13.89 -36.91 10.91
CA LEU A 17 -12.74 -36.07 11.16
C LEU A 17 -12.28 -36.14 12.62
N PRO A 18 -10.96 -36.21 12.87
CA PRO A 18 -10.42 -36.04 14.20
C PRO A 18 -10.68 -34.61 14.72
N ALA A 19 -10.74 -34.46 16.04
CA ALA A 19 -11.13 -33.20 16.69
C ALA A 19 -10.32 -31.96 16.23
N HIS A 20 -9.02 -32.13 15.90
CA HIS A 20 -8.19 -31.01 15.42
C HIS A 20 -8.66 -30.47 14.05
N ASN A 21 -9.07 -31.35 13.13
CA ASN A 21 -9.58 -30.93 11.82
C ASN A 21 -10.92 -30.19 11.92
N ILE A 22 -11.74 -30.54 12.92
CA ILE A 22 -13.00 -29.84 13.21
C ILE A 22 -12.70 -28.42 13.68
N VAL A 23 -11.73 -28.26 14.57
CA VAL A 23 -11.28 -26.94 15.04
C VAL A 23 -10.74 -26.13 13.87
N ASP A 24 -9.88 -26.70 13.02
CA ASP A 24 -9.35 -26.01 11.84
C ASP A 24 -10.48 -25.55 10.91
N THR A 25 -11.48 -26.40 10.65
CA THR A 25 -12.64 -26.05 9.82
C THR A 25 -13.40 -24.83 10.36
N VAL A 26 -13.64 -24.79 11.68
CA VAL A 26 -14.31 -23.66 12.34
C VAL A 26 -13.44 -22.40 12.33
N VAL A 27 -12.13 -22.55 12.56
CA VAL A 27 -11.18 -21.43 12.56
C VAL A 27 -11.08 -20.83 11.15
N ILE A 28 -10.97 -21.66 10.12
CA ILE A 28 -10.96 -21.24 8.70
C ILE A 28 -12.21 -20.44 8.38
N ASP A 29 -13.40 -20.93 8.74
CA ASP A 29 -14.67 -20.24 8.48
C ASP A 29 -14.76 -18.89 9.21
N SER A 30 -14.40 -18.88 10.50
CA SER A 30 -14.39 -17.65 11.31
C SER A 30 -13.39 -16.63 10.78
N PHE A 31 -12.18 -17.08 10.44
CA PHE A 31 -11.13 -16.25 9.88
C PHE A 31 -11.55 -15.68 8.52
N PHE A 32 -12.10 -16.52 7.64
CA PHE A 32 -12.66 -16.09 6.36
C PHE A 32 -13.74 -15.03 6.56
N CYS A 33 -14.65 -15.21 7.51
CA CYS A 33 -15.70 -14.24 7.84
C CYS A 33 -15.17 -12.91 8.38
N ALA A 34 -14.00 -12.90 9.03
CA ALA A 34 -13.36 -11.68 9.53
C ALA A 34 -12.63 -10.87 8.44
N LEU A 35 -12.29 -11.48 7.30
CA LEU A 35 -11.52 -10.81 6.25
C LEU A 35 -12.27 -9.65 5.58
N PRO A 36 -11.56 -8.60 5.13
CA PRO A 36 -12.14 -7.56 4.29
C PRO A 36 -12.58 -8.12 2.93
N TYR A 37 -13.59 -7.51 2.30
CA TYR A 37 -14.23 -8.04 1.09
C TYR A 37 -13.26 -8.38 -0.06
N LYS A 38 -12.25 -7.54 -0.28
CA LYS A 38 -11.25 -7.76 -1.33
C LYS A 38 -10.42 -9.03 -1.07
N ALA A 39 -9.98 -9.23 0.17
CA ALA A 39 -9.25 -10.42 0.58
C ALA A 39 -10.14 -11.66 0.53
N LYS A 40 -11.39 -11.58 1.03
CA LYS A 40 -12.37 -12.67 0.92
C LYS A 40 -12.55 -13.17 -0.51
N LYS A 41 -12.67 -12.26 -1.47
CA LYS A 41 -12.85 -12.62 -2.89
C LYS A 41 -11.67 -13.41 -3.43
N LEU A 42 -10.45 -13.01 -3.08
CA LEU A 42 -9.23 -13.66 -3.56
C LEU A 42 -9.00 -15.00 -2.87
N VAL A 43 -9.07 -15.04 -1.54
CA VAL A 43 -8.92 -16.26 -0.74
C VAL A 43 -10.00 -17.29 -1.08
N GLY A 44 -11.24 -16.85 -1.30
CA GLY A 44 -12.38 -17.74 -1.62
C GLY A 44 -12.23 -18.46 -2.96
N GLN A 45 -11.38 -18.00 -3.88
CA GLN A 45 -11.09 -18.70 -5.13
C GLN A 45 -10.15 -19.89 -4.95
N HIS A 46 -9.39 -19.90 -3.84
CA HIS A 46 -8.38 -20.93 -3.56
C HIS A 46 -8.83 -21.96 -2.51
N ALA A 47 -9.91 -21.68 -1.77
CA ALA A 47 -10.56 -22.61 -0.84
C ALA A 47 -9.58 -23.40 0.06
N PRO A 48 -8.85 -22.72 0.98
CA PRO A 48 -7.87 -23.36 1.83
C PRO A 48 -8.50 -24.42 2.75
N THR A 49 -7.83 -25.56 2.90
CA THR A 49 -8.28 -26.70 3.70
C THR A 49 -7.67 -26.75 5.09
N ASP A 50 -6.62 -25.95 5.34
CA ASP A 50 -5.93 -25.84 6.61
C ASP A 50 -5.69 -24.37 7.00
N THR A 51 -5.47 -24.15 8.29
CA THR A 51 -5.28 -22.82 8.87
C THR A 51 -3.98 -22.16 8.40
N GLY A 52 -2.92 -22.93 8.17
CA GLY A 52 -1.64 -22.42 7.66
C GLY A 52 -1.75 -21.89 6.22
N GLY A 53 -2.38 -22.67 5.34
CA GLY A 53 -2.66 -22.28 3.96
C GLY A 53 -3.55 -21.04 3.86
N MET A 54 -4.54 -20.92 4.74
CA MET A 54 -5.38 -19.72 4.84
C MET A 54 -4.56 -18.47 5.18
N VAL A 55 -3.69 -18.54 6.18
CA VAL A 55 -2.84 -17.41 6.60
C VAL A 55 -1.87 -17.04 5.48
N ALA A 56 -1.19 -18.02 4.89
CA ALA A 56 -0.23 -17.78 3.81
C ALA A 56 -0.87 -17.08 2.60
N LEU A 57 -2.10 -17.46 2.23
CA LEU A 57 -2.84 -16.79 1.15
C LEU A 57 -3.18 -15.34 1.49
N VAL A 58 -3.58 -15.06 2.73
CA VAL A 58 -3.87 -13.69 3.17
C VAL A 58 -2.60 -12.84 3.18
N GLU A 59 -1.51 -13.36 3.72
CA GLU A 59 -0.21 -12.68 3.70
C GLU A 59 0.24 -12.35 2.27
N GLN A 60 0.05 -13.27 1.33
CA GLN A 60 0.35 -13.04 -0.08
C GLN A 60 -0.53 -11.93 -0.69
N VAL A 61 -1.82 -11.90 -0.36
CA VAL A 61 -2.74 -10.84 -0.81
C VAL A 61 -2.32 -9.48 -0.27
N GLU A 62 -1.97 -9.41 1.01
CA GLU A 62 -1.49 -8.17 1.65
C GLU A 62 -0.15 -7.73 1.05
N ALA A 63 0.82 -8.63 0.87
CA ALA A 63 2.10 -8.34 0.25
C ALA A 63 1.93 -7.81 -1.19
N THR A 64 1.03 -8.41 -1.97
CA THR A 64 0.73 -7.96 -3.34
C THR A 64 0.11 -6.56 -3.33
N HIS A 65 -0.79 -6.29 -2.37
CA HIS A 65 -1.37 -4.97 -2.21
C HIS A 65 -0.31 -3.92 -1.83
N GLU A 66 0.57 -4.22 -0.89
CA GLU A 66 1.68 -3.33 -0.49
C GLU A 66 2.62 -3.00 -1.66
N MET A 67 2.98 -3.99 -2.48
CA MET A 67 3.83 -3.78 -3.65
C MET A 67 3.22 -2.78 -4.65
N LEU A 68 1.90 -2.80 -4.83
CA LEU A 68 1.20 -1.84 -5.69
C LEU A 68 1.25 -0.41 -5.12
N HIS A 69 1.14 -0.24 -3.79
CA HIS A 69 1.21 1.08 -3.13
C HIS A 69 2.64 1.65 -3.02
N VAL A 70 3.67 0.80 -2.99
CA VAL A 70 5.08 1.24 -2.99
C VAL A 70 5.45 1.88 -4.34
N GLY A 71 4.89 1.39 -5.46
CA GLY A 71 5.07 1.99 -6.79
C GLY A 71 4.50 3.41 -6.91
N GLU A 72 3.33 3.66 -6.30
CA GLU A 72 2.66 4.97 -6.36
C GLU A 72 3.39 6.04 -5.52
N ARG A 73 3.95 5.66 -4.37
CA ARG A 73 4.76 6.57 -3.53
C ARG A 73 6.08 6.98 -4.21
N SER A 74 6.67 6.10 -5.01
CA SER A 74 7.86 6.43 -5.81
C SER A 74 7.55 7.36 -6.98
N ALA A 75 6.37 7.28 -7.59
CA ALA A 75 5.96 8.21 -8.65
C ALA A 75 5.73 9.64 -8.11
N HIS A 76 5.21 9.77 -6.88
CA HIS A 76 4.96 11.09 -6.29
C HIS A 76 6.22 11.78 -5.74
N ARG A 77 7.26 11.02 -5.34
CA ARG A 77 8.53 11.59 -4.87
C ARG A 77 9.39 12.14 -6.02
N THR A 78 9.30 11.58 -7.22
CA THR A 78 10.08 12.05 -8.38
C THR A 78 9.57 13.39 -8.93
N LEU A 79 8.28 13.69 -8.78
CA LEU A 79 7.73 15.00 -9.20
C LEU A 79 8.14 16.16 -8.28
N VAL A 80 8.51 15.90 -7.03
CA VAL A 80 8.94 16.94 -6.08
C VAL A 80 10.45 17.22 -6.18
N ALA A 81 11.24 16.28 -6.74
CA ALA A 81 12.68 16.44 -6.94
C ALA A 81 13.05 17.18 -8.24
N GLY A 82 12.09 17.48 -9.13
CA GLY A 82 12.32 18.14 -10.41
C GLY A 82 12.20 19.67 -10.41
N TYR A 83 11.79 20.29 -9.31
CA TYR A 83 11.63 21.75 -9.21
C TYR A 83 12.73 22.42 -8.38
N GLN A 84 14.00 22.15 -8.70
CA GLN A 84 15.09 23.02 -8.32
C GLN A 84 16.12 23.04 -9.44
N HIS A 85 16.07 24.09 -10.26
CA HIS A 85 17.19 25.01 -10.50
C HIS A 85 17.01 25.66 -11.87
N ASP A 86 16.45 26.88 -11.89
CA ASP A 86 16.99 27.91 -12.79
C ASP A 86 16.66 29.30 -12.23
N ARG A 87 17.61 29.90 -11.52
CA ARG A 87 17.61 31.35 -11.30
C ARG A 87 18.53 31.93 -12.37
N PRO A 88 18.02 32.57 -13.43
CA PRO A 88 18.87 33.24 -14.39
C PRO A 88 19.53 34.44 -13.71
N GLY A 89 20.87 34.43 -13.71
CA GLY A 89 21.70 35.50 -13.18
C GLY A 89 21.35 36.84 -13.82
N THR A 90 20.93 37.79 -13.00
CA THR A 90 20.76 39.18 -13.42
C THR A 90 22.14 39.83 -13.48
N THR A 91 22.87 39.62 -14.57
CA THR A 91 24.01 40.49 -14.92
C THR A 91 23.44 41.86 -15.24
N ARG A 92 23.32 42.71 -14.22
CA ARG A 92 23.02 44.12 -14.36
C ARG A 92 24.23 44.77 -15.02
N VAL A 93 24.21 44.85 -16.35
CA VAL A 93 25.06 45.75 -17.12
C VAL A 93 24.74 47.16 -16.65
N SER A 94 25.69 47.77 -15.95
CA SER A 94 25.64 49.16 -15.52
C SER A 94 26.05 50.05 -16.69
N PRO A 95 25.21 50.97 -17.17
CA PRO A 95 25.65 52.01 -18.07
C PRO A 95 26.12 53.21 -17.23
N GLU A 96 27.41 53.47 -17.19
CA GLU A 96 27.92 54.80 -16.84
C GLU A 96 28.05 55.63 -18.13
N PRO A 97 27.35 56.77 -18.19
CA PRO A 97 27.88 57.89 -18.94
C PRO A 97 27.80 59.21 -18.15
N HIS A 98 28.97 59.87 -18.08
CA HIS A 98 29.23 61.30 -17.91
C HIS A 98 28.90 61.99 -16.57
N SER A 99 29.94 62.54 -15.93
CA SER A 99 30.26 63.97 -16.09
C SER A 99 31.62 64.36 -15.52
N MET A 100 32.40 65.03 -16.37
CA MET A 100 33.56 65.86 -16.06
C MET A 100 33.12 67.04 -15.18
N THR A 101 33.65 67.17 -13.98
CA THR A 101 33.67 68.45 -13.25
C THR A 101 35.07 69.05 -13.36
N LEU A 102 35.13 70.11 -14.17
CA LEU A 102 36.19 71.10 -14.16
C LEU A 102 36.01 71.94 -12.89
N ASP A 103 36.96 71.88 -11.97
CA ASP A 103 37.19 72.96 -11.02
C ASP A 103 38.62 73.47 -11.21
N GLY A 104 38.71 74.61 -11.89
CA GLY A 104 39.89 75.45 -11.82
C GLY A 104 39.85 76.28 -10.55
N SER A 105 40.99 76.43 -9.88
CA SER A 105 41.30 77.65 -9.13
C SER A 105 42.80 77.83 -9.01
N THR A 106 43.26 78.78 -9.80
CA THR A 106 44.40 79.68 -9.66
C THR A 106 44.61 80.13 -8.21
N THR A 107 45.84 80.04 -7.70
CA THR A 107 46.56 81.20 -7.13
C THR A 107 48.06 80.92 -7.12
#